data_AF-A0A8J5IHL1-F1
#
_entry.id   AF-A0A8J5IHL1-F1
#
_cell.length_a   1.000
_cell.length_b   1.000
_cell.length_c   1.000
_cell.angle_alpha   90.00
_cell.angle_beta   90.00
_cell.angle_gamma   90.00
#
_symmetry.space_group_name_H-M   'P 1'
#
loop_
_entity.id
_entity.type
_entity.pdbx_description
1 polymer ?
#
loop_
_entity_poly.entity_id
_entity_poly.type
_entity_poly.pdbx_seq_one_letter_code
_entity_poly.pdbx_strand_id
1 'polypeptide(L)'
;MSDDEERGQLMPSFIKSRLTNWRINSWIQNNRPDDYEFKVNGWLKERATATKAWGDLGLTRFSVDDVHKADGFSTYTNYVIALFKKAQKADSEEWSRLLREGSDTELTTKTMILSNFEKDGQRLRFMLGI
;
A
#
# COMPACT_ATOMS: atom_id res chain seq x y z
N MET A 1 -41.48 -3.23 15.38
CA MET A 1 -40.13 -3.17 15.99
C MET A 1 -39.45 -4.50 15.72
N SER A 2 -38.50 -4.67 14.82
CA SER A 2 -37.75 -3.77 13.91
C SER A 2 -37.69 -4.48 12.54
N ASP A 3 -37.94 -3.81 11.42
CA ASP A 3 -36.92 -3.12 10.59
C ASP A 3 -35.57 -3.87 10.53
N ASP A 4 -35.34 -4.62 9.44
CA ASP A 4 -34.36 -4.16 8.45
C ASP A 4 -34.51 -4.92 7.13
N GLU A 5 -34.82 -4.13 6.12
CA GLU A 5 -34.91 -4.47 4.71
C GLU A 5 -33.52 -4.55 4.06
N GLU A 6 -33.45 -5.43 3.07
CA GLU A 6 -32.80 -5.18 1.78
C GLU A 6 -31.27 -5.41 1.55
N ARG A 7 -31.07 -6.02 0.35
CA ARG A 7 -29.92 -5.91 -0.59
C ARG A 7 -28.83 -6.98 -0.52
N GLY A 8 -29.22 -8.17 -0.99
CA GLY A 8 -28.80 -8.69 -2.30
C GLY A 8 -27.30 -8.62 -2.67
N GLN A 9 -26.64 -9.78 -2.65
CA GLN A 9 -26.32 -10.55 -3.87
C GLN A 9 -25.61 -11.85 -3.47
N LEU A 10 -26.36 -12.95 -3.60
CA LEU A 10 -25.83 -14.32 -3.50
C LEU A 10 -24.83 -14.54 -4.64
N MET A 11 -23.54 -14.59 -4.32
CA MET A 11 -22.52 -15.06 -5.27
C MET A 11 -22.84 -16.53 -5.66
N PRO A 12 -22.85 -16.88 -6.96
CA PRO A 12 -23.19 -18.23 -7.42
C PRO A 12 -22.25 -19.31 -6.85
N SER A 13 -22.84 -20.43 -6.42
CA SER A 13 -22.19 -21.53 -5.69
C SER A 13 -21.07 -22.26 -6.43
N PHE A 14 -21.00 -22.18 -7.77
CA PHE A 14 -19.97 -22.84 -8.56
C PHE A 14 -18.65 -22.06 -8.67
N ILE A 15 -18.66 -20.75 -8.39
CA ILE A 15 -17.44 -19.92 -8.33
C ILE A 15 -16.71 -20.13 -6.98
N LYS A 16 -17.42 -20.66 -5.98
CA LYS A 16 -16.98 -20.89 -4.59
C LYS A 16 -16.09 -22.12 -4.35
N SER A 17 -15.83 -22.99 -5.33
CA SER A 17 -15.11 -24.25 -5.01
C SER A 17 -13.64 -24.28 -5.44
N ARG A 18 -13.25 -23.57 -6.51
CA ARG A 18 -11.88 -23.62 -7.04
C ARG A 18 -11.00 -22.43 -6.67
N LEU A 19 -11.53 -21.20 -6.71
CA LEU A 19 -10.81 -19.99 -6.28
C LEU A 19 -10.71 -19.87 -4.75
N THR A 20 -11.66 -20.47 -4.04
CA THR A 20 -11.84 -20.31 -2.59
C THR A 20 -10.96 -21.29 -1.84
N ASN A 21 -10.75 -22.50 -2.37
CA ASN A 21 -9.88 -23.49 -1.76
C ASN A 21 -8.39 -23.15 -1.87
N TRP A 22 -7.89 -22.55 -2.97
CA TRP A 22 -6.48 -22.11 -2.98
C TRP A 22 -6.28 -20.98 -1.99
N ARG A 23 -7.23 -20.03 -1.91
CA ARG A 23 -7.08 -18.82 -1.08
C ARG A 23 -7.11 -19.25 0.37
N ILE A 24 -8.14 -19.98 0.78
CA ILE A 24 -8.28 -20.48 2.15
C ILE A 24 -7.07 -21.35 2.57
N ASN A 25 -6.55 -22.22 1.70
CA ASN A 25 -5.37 -23.02 2.03
C ASN A 25 -4.09 -22.18 2.13
N SER A 26 -3.94 -21.15 1.30
CA SER A 26 -2.87 -20.15 1.42
C SER A 26 -2.99 -19.36 2.73
N TRP A 27 -4.21 -19.03 3.15
CA TRP A 27 -4.48 -18.26 4.37
C TRP A 27 -4.11 -19.05 5.63
N ILE A 28 -4.43 -20.35 5.66
CA ILE A 28 -4.13 -21.25 6.78
C ILE A 28 -2.64 -21.55 6.88
N GLN A 29 -1.93 -21.62 5.75
CA GLN A 29 -0.50 -21.99 5.72
C GLN A 29 0.44 -20.83 6.07
N ASN A 30 0.03 -19.58 5.89
CA ASN A 30 0.98 -18.46 5.89
C ASN A 30 0.94 -17.53 7.12
N ASN A 31 -0.03 -17.62 8.03
CA ASN A 31 -0.05 -16.90 9.32
C ASN A 31 0.41 -15.41 9.28
N ARG A 32 -0.28 -14.57 8.48
CA ARG A 32 -0.21 -13.08 8.36
C ARG A 32 0.62 -12.37 7.24
N PRO A 33 0.80 -12.89 6.01
CA PRO A 33 1.26 -12.06 4.89
C PRO A 33 0.12 -11.44 4.07
N ASP A 34 -1.05 -12.08 4.07
CA ASP A 34 -2.17 -11.71 3.20
C ASP A 34 -2.76 -10.34 3.51
N ASP A 35 -2.96 -9.97 4.79
CA ASP A 35 -3.56 -8.67 5.14
C ASP A 35 -2.76 -7.47 4.62
N TYR A 36 -1.43 -7.61 4.59
CA TYR A 36 -0.52 -6.59 4.09
C TYR A 36 -0.54 -6.50 2.57
N GLU A 37 -0.56 -7.65 1.88
CA GLU A 37 -0.69 -7.71 0.43
C GLU A 37 -2.06 -7.23 -0.05
N PHE A 38 -3.13 -7.53 0.70
CA PHE A 38 -4.48 -7.03 0.45
C PHE A 38 -4.56 -5.51 0.57
N LYS A 39 -3.94 -4.92 1.60
CA LYS A 39 -3.89 -3.45 1.76
C LYS A 39 -3.13 -2.78 0.61
N VAL A 40 -1.94 -3.27 0.26
CA VAL A 40 -1.13 -2.74 -0.86
C VAL A 40 -1.93 -2.81 -2.16
N ASN A 41 -2.51 -3.96 -2.50
CA ASN A 41 -3.29 -4.12 -3.72
C ASN A 41 -4.57 -3.26 -3.71
N GLY A 42 -5.21 -3.10 -2.56
CA GLY A 42 -6.35 -2.20 -2.37
C GLY A 42 -5.98 -0.76 -2.70
N TRP A 43 -4.93 -0.23 -2.06
CA TRP A 43 -4.46 1.13 -2.30
C TRP A 43 -4.00 1.36 -3.75
N LEU A 44 -3.32 0.38 -4.37
CA LEU A 44 -2.94 0.47 -5.78
C LEU A 44 -4.16 0.55 -6.71
N LYS A 45 -5.23 -0.20 -6.42
CA LYS A 45 -6.47 -0.17 -7.18
C LYS A 45 -7.23 1.14 -7.00
N GLU A 46 -7.22 1.69 -5.78
CA GLU A 46 -7.82 2.97 -5.44
C GLU A 46 -7.01 4.18 -5.92
N ARG A 47 -5.78 3.97 -6.42
CA ARG A 47 -4.81 5.04 -6.68
C ARG A 47 -4.62 5.95 -5.45
N ALA A 48 -4.53 5.34 -4.27
CA ALA A 48 -4.33 6.06 -3.02
C ALA A 48 -2.95 6.74 -2.98
N THR A 49 -2.86 7.91 -2.36
CA THR A 49 -1.57 8.53 -2.09
C THR A 49 -0.80 7.72 -1.05
N ALA A 50 0.53 7.79 -1.10
CA ALA A 50 1.36 7.22 -0.04
C ALA A 50 1.01 7.83 1.33
N THR A 51 0.63 9.11 1.37
CA THR A 51 0.17 9.79 2.59
C THR A 51 -1.09 9.18 3.17
N LYS A 52 -2.06 8.78 2.32
CA LYS A 52 -3.23 8.03 2.79
C LYS A 52 -2.81 6.70 3.44
N ALA A 53 -1.95 5.93 2.77
CA ALA A 53 -1.46 4.66 3.32
C ALA A 53 -0.68 4.86 4.64
N TRP A 54 0.11 5.93 4.74
CA TRP A 54 0.82 6.33 5.97
C TRP A 54 -0.16 6.59 7.13
N GLY A 55 -1.25 7.31 6.86
CA GLY A 55 -2.32 7.57 7.82
C GLY A 55 -3.10 6.31 8.22
N ASP A 56 -3.51 5.50 7.25
CA ASP A 56 -4.25 4.25 7.46
C ASP A 56 -3.47 3.23 8.31
N LEU A 57 -2.14 3.32 8.31
CA LEU A 57 -1.24 2.49 9.11
C LEU A 57 -0.89 3.12 10.47
N GLY A 58 -1.39 4.33 10.76
CA GLY A 58 -1.12 5.04 12.01
C GLY A 58 0.34 5.44 12.17
N LEU A 59 1.06 5.65 11.06
CA LEU A 59 2.48 6.00 11.08
C LEU A 59 2.73 7.48 11.44
N THR A 60 1.70 8.31 11.38
CA THR A 60 1.73 9.75 11.68
C THR A 60 2.22 10.11 13.08
N ARG A 61 2.15 9.17 14.03
CA ARG A 61 2.56 9.37 15.43
C ARG A 61 4.04 9.06 15.69
N PHE A 62 4.77 8.53 14.71
CA PHE A 62 6.16 8.13 14.89
C PHE A 62 7.11 9.18 14.32
N SER A 63 8.28 9.30 14.96
CA SER A 63 9.42 10.08 14.45
C SER A 63 10.12 9.31 13.32
N VAL A 64 11.00 9.99 12.57
CA VAL A 64 11.88 9.36 11.58
C VAL A 64 12.69 8.21 12.20
N ASP A 65 13.15 8.38 13.44
CA ASP A 65 14.01 7.41 14.11
C ASP A 65 13.26 6.16 14.58
N ASP A 66 11.97 6.27 14.88
CA ASP A 66 11.19 5.17 15.46
C ASP A 66 10.20 4.51 14.50
N VAL A 67 9.89 5.15 13.37
CA VAL A 67 8.85 4.66 12.45
C VAL A 67 9.14 3.26 11.91
N HIS A 68 10.42 2.88 11.78
CA HIS A 68 10.83 1.55 11.32
C HIS A 68 10.44 0.40 12.27
N LYS A 69 10.12 0.72 13.54
CA LYS A 69 9.69 -0.25 14.57
C LYS A 69 8.18 -0.47 14.56
N ALA A 70 7.42 0.33 13.82
CA ALA A 70 5.96 0.24 13.80
C ALA A 70 5.47 -0.97 12.99
N ASP A 71 4.44 -1.66 13.49
CA ASP A 71 3.87 -2.86 12.86
C ASP A 71 3.41 -2.64 11.39
N GLY A 72 3.06 -1.39 11.03
CA GLY A 72 2.65 -1.01 9.68
C GLY A 72 3.79 -0.63 8.73
N PHE A 73 5.01 -0.46 9.23
CA PHE A 73 6.11 0.11 8.47
C PHE A 73 6.47 -0.74 7.24
N SER A 74 6.59 -2.05 7.40
CA SER A 74 6.90 -2.97 6.30
C SER A 74 5.87 -2.91 5.18
N THR A 75 4.59 -2.74 5.53
CA THR A 75 3.49 -2.60 4.56
C THR A 75 3.59 -1.30 3.80
N TYR A 76 3.88 -0.22 4.51
CA TYR A 76 4.13 1.08 3.91
C TYR A 76 5.32 1.04 2.94
N THR A 77 6.44 0.43 3.35
CA THR A 77 7.62 0.23 2.50
C THR A 77 7.25 -0.51 1.21
N ASN A 78 6.51 -1.61 1.31
CA ASN A 78 6.06 -2.37 0.15
C ASN A 78 5.17 -1.53 -0.78
N TYR A 79 4.28 -0.71 -0.23
CA TYR A 79 3.43 0.18 -1.02
C TYR A 79 4.23 1.25 -1.77
N VAL A 80 5.16 1.93 -1.08
CA VAL A 80 6.04 2.95 -1.68
C VAL A 80 6.87 2.36 -2.82
N ILE A 81 7.43 1.16 -2.63
CA ILE A 81 8.18 0.45 -3.68
C ILE A 81 7.27 0.10 -4.87
N ALA A 82 6.04 -0.33 -4.63
CA ALA A 82 5.10 -0.66 -5.69
C ALA A 82 4.71 0.57 -6.53
N LEU A 83 4.44 1.70 -5.88
CA LEU A 83 4.20 2.99 -6.55
C LEU A 83 5.40 3.40 -7.38
N PHE A 84 6.61 3.35 -6.81
CA PHE A 84 7.84 3.68 -7.51
C PHE A 84 8.06 2.81 -8.76
N LYS A 85 7.88 1.48 -8.66
CA LYS A 85 7.99 0.57 -9.80
C LYS A 85 6.96 0.86 -10.89
N LYS A 86 5.75 1.29 -10.53
CA LYS A 86 4.73 1.72 -11.50
C LYS A 86 5.12 3.03 -12.19
N ALA A 87 5.58 4.02 -11.41
CA ALA A 87 6.06 5.30 -11.94
C ALA A 87 7.25 5.15 -12.92
N GLN A 88 8.06 4.09 -12.78
CA GLN A 88 9.12 3.78 -13.74
C GLN A 88 8.63 3.18 -15.07
N LYS A 89 7.45 2.56 -15.12
CA LYS A 89 7.03 1.71 -16.24
C LYS A 89 5.79 2.21 -17.01
N ALA A 90 4.92 3.01 -16.39
CA ALA A 90 3.69 3.54 -16.99
C ALA A 90 3.37 4.94 -16.41
N ASP A 91 2.67 5.79 -17.18
CA ASP A 91 2.20 7.15 -16.84
C ASP A 91 2.92 7.78 -15.64
N SER A 92 4.21 8.09 -15.84
CA SER A 92 5.16 8.37 -14.77
C SER A 92 4.75 9.58 -13.92
N GLU A 93 4.08 10.55 -14.53
CA GLU A 93 3.56 11.74 -13.84
C GLU A 93 2.37 11.39 -12.95
N GLU A 94 1.44 10.55 -13.41
CA GLU A 94 0.27 10.16 -12.63
C GLU A 94 0.67 9.34 -11.40
N TRP A 95 1.58 8.37 -11.55
CA TRP A 95 2.03 7.54 -10.43
C TRP A 95 3.02 8.26 -9.51
N SER A 96 3.85 9.17 -10.03
CA SER A 96 4.74 9.99 -9.18
C SER A 96 3.95 10.95 -8.31
N ARG A 97 2.82 11.50 -8.77
CA ARG A 97 1.94 12.34 -7.93
C ARG A 97 1.50 11.64 -6.64
N LEU A 98 1.27 10.33 -6.68
CA LEU A 98 0.90 9.55 -5.50
C LEU A 98 2.02 9.46 -4.45
N LEU A 99 3.27 9.77 -4.82
CA LEU A 99 4.43 9.76 -3.92
C LEU A 99 4.75 11.13 -3.30
N ARG A 100 4.37 12.24 -3.95
CA ARG A 100 4.87 13.60 -3.65
C ARG A 100 4.36 14.21 -2.34
N GLU A 101 3.18 13.83 -1.88
CA GLU A 101 2.60 14.37 -0.66
C GLU A 101 3.26 13.79 0.60
N GLY A 102 3.09 14.41 1.76
CA GLY A 102 3.51 13.84 3.06
C GLY A 102 4.15 14.86 3.99
N SER A 103 4.28 14.47 5.26
CA SER A 103 5.05 15.25 6.24
C SER A 103 6.55 15.14 5.98
N ASP A 104 7.37 16.01 6.57
CA ASP A 104 8.84 15.91 6.49
C ASP A 104 9.36 14.53 6.94
N THR A 105 8.72 13.95 7.95
CA THR A 105 9.03 12.60 8.44
C THR A 105 8.73 11.54 7.39
N GLU A 106 7.55 11.61 6.78
CA GLU A 106 7.15 10.69 5.73
C GLU A 106 8.05 10.82 4.50
N LEU A 107 8.35 12.05 4.08
CA LEU A 107 9.19 12.34 2.94
C LEU A 107 10.63 11.85 3.14
N THR A 108 11.19 12.05 4.34
CA THR A 108 12.51 11.51 4.72
C THR A 108 12.48 9.98 4.65
N THR A 109 11.41 9.37 5.15
CA THR A 109 11.21 7.91 5.14
C THR A 109 11.13 7.36 3.72
N LYS A 110 10.33 7.98 2.83
CA LYS A 110 10.25 7.60 1.41
C LYS A 110 11.61 7.69 0.74
N THR A 111 12.35 8.76 1.00
CA THR A 111 13.71 8.95 0.46
C THR A 111 14.64 7.83 0.91
N MET A 112 14.63 7.46 2.20
CA MET A 112 15.42 6.35 2.74
C MET A 112 15.04 5.00 2.14
N ILE A 113 13.74 4.75 1.92
CA ILE A 113 13.27 3.52 1.28
C ILE A 113 13.78 3.44 -0.16
N LEU A 114 13.59 4.52 -0.93
CA LEU A 114 13.79 4.53 -2.38
C LEU A 114 15.25 4.73 -2.80
N SER A 115 16.11 5.29 -1.95
CA SER A 115 17.56 5.40 -2.21
C SER A 115 18.24 4.03 -2.38
N ASN A 116 17.62 2.97 -1.87
CA ASN A 116 18.07 1.59 -2.09
C ASN A 116 17.77 1.07 -3.52
N PHE A 117 16.88 1.74 -4.26
CA PHE A 117 16.39 1.31 -5.57
C PHE A 117 16.73 2.28 -6.71
N GLU A 118 16.83 3.58 -6.43
CA GLU A 118 17.19 4.62 -7.38
C GLU A 118 18.51 5.28 -6.96
N LYS A 119 19.55 5.08 -7.75
CA LYS A 119 20.86 5.70 -7.49
C LYS A 119 20.97 7.10 -8.08
N ASP A 120 20.10 7.45 -9.03
CA ASP A 120 20.00 8.81 -9.54
C ASP A 120 19.21 9.69 -8.58
N GLY A 121 19.94 10.47 -7.79
CA GLY A 121 19.37 11.40 -6.82
C GLY A 121 18.48 12.48 -7.43
N GLN A 122 18.72 12.92 -8.68
CA GLN A 122 17.84 13.91 -9.33
C GLN A 122 16.52 13.28 -9.76
N ARG A 123 16.57 12.07 -10.29
CA ARG A 123 15.36 11.35 -10.66
C ARG A 123 14.50 11.01 -9.44
N LEU A 124 15.13 10.64 -8.33
CA LEU A 124 14.44 10.40 -7.07
C LEU A 124 13.76 11.67 -6.53
N ARG A 125 14.47 12.79 -6.52
CA ARG A 125 13.94 14.11 -6.16
C ARG A 125 12.75 14.52 -7.01
N PHE A 126 12.84 14.35 -8.33
CA PHE A 126 11.73 14.61 -9.25
C PHE A 126 10.48 13.78 -8.94
N MET A 127 10.66 12.48 -8.66
CA MET A 127 9.54 11.60 -8.30
C MET A 127 8.90 11.96 -6.96
N LEU A 128 9.70 12.41 -6.00
CA LEU A 128 9.25 12.83 -4.67
C LEU A 128 8.80 14.29 -4.61
N GLY A 129 9.04 15.10 -5.65
CA GLY A 129 8.63 16.50 -5.71
C GLY A 129 9.44 17.44 -4.81
N ILE A 130 10.75 17.15 -4.63
CA ILE A 130 11.68 17.85 -3.71
C ILE A 130 13.01 18.23 -4.35
#